data_AF-A0A0J8DCB5-F1
#
_entry.id   AF-A0A0J8DCB5-F1
#
_cell.length_a   1.000
_cell.length_b   1.000
_cell.length_c   1.000
_cell.angle_alpha   90.00
_cell.angle_beta   90.00
_cell.angle_gamma   90.00
#
_symmetry.space_group_name_H-M   'P 1'
#
loop_
_entity.id
_entity.type
_entity.pdbx_description
1 polymer ?
#
loop_
_entity_poly.entity_id
_entity_poly.type
_entity_poly.pdbx_seq_one_letter_code
_entity_poly.pdbx_strand_id
1 'polypeptide(L)'
;MGLFDNLRVATKITTESISKAATNAVNTVVTASKETAKINSLKTELTAINGELDAAYKQIGEKFVEYVLTTNEMPGINVENILKLMEPKLEKKKELEIELIEIEKRLKDQVIIQEKAQLENEFRQQKETLDKAIAMDIISQEEYNSKIEQFRRKIDNFEAIRNVKKQHELGIISYDELHMKLRELS
;
A
#
# COMPACT_ATOMS: atom_id res chain seq x y z
N MET A 1 4.40 16.23 -25.77
CA MET A 1 2.97 16.23 -25.37
C MET A 1 2.78 15.09 -24.40
N GLY A 2 3.04 15.34 -23.12
CA GLY A 2 3.16 14.31 -22.11
C GLY A 2 2.49 14.74 -20.82
N LEU A 3 1.61 13.88 -20.31
CA LEU A 3 1.07 13.74 -18.95
C LEU A 3 0.41 14.98 -18.28
N PHE A 4 0.84 16.21 -18.54
CA PHE A 4 0.29 17.45 -18.01
C PHE A 4 -0.96 17.94 -18.76
N ASP A 5 -1.14 17.59 -20.03
CA ASP A 5 -2.34 18.02 -20.79
C ASP A 5 -3.60 17.27 -20.37
N ASN A 6 -3.48 16.00 -19.95
CA ASN A 6 -4.64 15.22 -19.49
C ASN A 6 -5.15 15.67 -18.11
N LEU A 7 -4.32 16.34 -17.29
CA LEU A 7 -4.73 16.92 -16.01
C LEU A 7 -5.49 18.26 -16.18
N ARG A 8 -5.20 19.00 -17.25
CA ARG A 8 -5.94 20.24 -17.61
C ARG A 8 -7.32 19.98 -18.20
N VAL A 9 -7.50 18.86 -18.89
CA VAL A 9 -8.82 18.48 -19.44
C VAL A 9 -9.76 17.98 -18.33
N ALA A 10 -9.22 17.28 -17.32
CA ALA A 10 -10.00 16.84 -16.15
C ALA A 10 -10.45 17.99 -15.21
N THR A 11 -9.84 19.17 -15.31
CA THR A 11 -10.15 20.33 -14.44
C THR A 11 -11.19 21.28 -15.02
N LYS A 12 -11.62 21.12 -16.27
CA LYS A 12 -12.59 22.03 -16.91
C LYS A 12 -14.05 21.53 -16.92
N ILE A 13 -14.32 20.30 -16.49
CA ILE A 13 -15.66 19.67 -16.55
C ILE A 13 -16.39 19.66 -15.19
N THR A 14 -15.77 20.09 -14.10
CA THR A 14 -16.31 19.84 -12.74
C THR A 14 -16.54 21.10 -11.90
N THR A 15 -16.94 22.21 -12.51
CA THR A 15 -17.20 23.46 -11.75
C THR A 15 -18.60 23.54 -11.13
N GLU A 16 -19.55 22.64 -11.47
CA GLU A 16 -20.95 22.78 -11.01
C GLU A 16 -21.44 21.70 -10.02
N SER A 17 -20.62 20.69 -9.66
CA SER A 17 -21.05 19.63 -8.72
C SER A 17 -20.11 19.34 -7.53
N ILE A 18 -18.97 20.04 -7.41
CA ILE A 18 -17.98 19.85 -6.33
C ILE A 18 -18.15 20.86 -5.20
N SER A 19 -19.33 20.95 -4.57
CA SER A 19 -19.46 21.69 -3.30
C SER A 19 -19.55 20.80 -2.07
N LYS A 20 -19.70 19.47 -2.24
CA LYS A 20 -19.82 18.51 -1.10
C LYS A 20 -18.82 17.34 -1.09
N ALA A 21 -18.00 17.17 -2.13
CA ALA A 21 -16.99 16.09 -2.20
C ALA A 21 -15.54 16.55 -1.93
N ALA A 22 -15.32 17.84 -1.66
CA ALA A 22 -13.98 18.44 -1.63
C ALA A 22 -13.20 18.22 -0.32
N THR A 23 -13.86 17.87 0.79
CA THR A 23 -13.17 17.77 2.09
C THR A 23 -12.46 16.43 2.31
N ASN A 24 -12.93 15.35 1.69
CA ASN A 24 -12.31 14.02 1.86
C ASN A 24 -11.30 13.68 0.75
N ALA A 25 -11.47 14.18 -0.47
CA ALA A 25 -10.55 13.92 -1.58
C ALA A 25 -9.25 14.74 -1.50
N VAL A 26 -9.30 15.94 -0.90
CA VAL A 26 -8.10 16.79 -0.75
C VAL A 26 -7.16 16.24 0.32
N ASN A 27 -7.69 15.67 1.41
CA ASN A 27 -6.85 15.13 2.49
C ASN A 27 -6.19 13.78 2.13
N THR A 28 -6.86 12.92 1.37
CA THR A 28 -6.31 11.61 0.98
C THR A 28 -5.21 11.71 -0.08
N VAL A 29 -5.36 12.58 -1.07
CA VAL A 29 -4.32 12.81 -2.11
C VAL A 29 -3.06 13.47 -1.54
N VAL A 30 -3.22 14.43 -0.61
CA VAL A 30 -2.08 15.11 0.02
C VAL A 30 -1.34 14.19 1.00
N THR A 31 -2.05 13.32 1.73
CA THR A 31 -1.42 12.38 2.67
C THR A 31 -0.68 11.27 1.93
N ALA A 32 -1.30 10.69 0.90
CA ALA A 32 -0.65 9.69 0.06
C ALA A 32 0.61 10.24 -0.65
N SER A 33 0.57 11.49 -1.12
CA SER A 33 1.72 12.14 -1.77
C SER A 33 2.87 12.42 -0.79
N LYS A 34 2.56 12.88 0.43
CA LYS A 34 3.56 13.10 1.49
C LYS A 34 4.18 11.79 1.97
N GLU A 35 3.38 10.74 2.15
CA GLU A 35 3.87 9.43 2.56
C GLU A 35 4.69 8.76 1.45
N THR A 36 4.31 8.92 0.18
CA THR A 36 5.10 8.46 -0.97
C THR A 36 6.45 9.17 -1.05
N ALA A 37 6.49 10.48 -0.82
CA ALA A 37 7.74 11.23 -0.76
C ALA A 37 8.66 10.73 0.38
N LYS A 38 8.09 10.46 1.57
CA LYS A 38 8.83 9.88 2.69
C LYS A 38 9.36 8.48 2.39
N ILE A 39 8.56 7.61 1.76
CA ILE A 39 9.03 6.28 1.33
C ILE A 39 10.22 6.40 0.39
N ASN A 40 10.15 7.32 -0.58
CA ASN A 40 11.23 7.52 -1.53
C ASN A 40 12.49 8.08 -0.88
N SER A 41 12.37 9.01 0.08
CA SER A 41 13.53 9.52 0.82
C SER A 41 14.17 8.41 1.66
N LEU A 42 13.37 7.62 2.39
CA LEU A 42 13.85 6.49 3.20
C LEU A 42 14.55 5.43 2.33
N LYS A 43 13.98 5.09 1.16
CA LYS A 43 14.62 4.16 0.21
C LYS A 43 15.94 4.71 -0.34
N THR A 44 16.01 6.02 -0.61
CA THR A 44 17.24 6.66 -1.09
C THR A 44 18.32 6.61 -0.02
N GLU A 45 17.96 6.92 1.23
CA GLU A 45 18.87 6.87 2.37
C GLU A 45 19.38 5.44 2.65
N LEU A 46 18.48 4.45 2.58
CA LEU A 46 18.83 3.04 2.71
C LEU A 46 19.77 2.56 1.59
N THR A 47 19.54 3.04 0.35
CA THR A 47 20.43 2.77 -0.79
C THR A 47 21.83 3.37 -0.56
N ALA A 48 21.89 4.60 -0.04
CA ALA A 48 23.15 5.25 0.28
C ALA A 48 23.92 4.49 1.38
N ILE A 49 23.24 4.10 2.47
CA ILE A 49 23.84 3.31 3.56
C ILE A 49 24.34 1.96 3.05
N ASN A 50 23.57 1.26 2.21
CA ASN A 50 24.03 0.00 1.61
C ASN A 50 25.28 0.19 0.74
N GLY A 51 25.35 1.27 -0.05
CA GLY A 51 26.54 1.58 -0.84
C GLY A 51 27.78 1.85 0.02
N GLU A 52 27.63 2.54 1.16
CA GLU A 52 28.72 2.78 2.10
C GLU A 52 29.17 1.49 2.82
N LEU A 53 28.23 0.62 3.19
CA LEU A 53 28.53 -0.69 3.76
C LEU A 53 29.27 -1.58 2.74
N ASP A 54 28.81 -1.60 1.49
CA ASP A 54 29.47 -2.34 0.40
C ASP A 54 30.90 -1.83 0.15
N ALA A 55 31.10 -0.51 0.19
CA ALA A 55 32.44 0.08 0.08
C ALA A 55 33.33 -0.33 1.27
N ALA A 56 32.80 -0.33 2.50
CA ALA A 56 33.51 -0.77 3.68
C ALA A 56 33.88 -2.27 3.60
N TYR A 57 32.96 -3.13 3.15
CA TYR A 57 33.23 -4.56 2.94
C TYR A 57 34.29 -4.79 1.86
N LYS A 58 34.25 -4.04 0.76
CA LYS A 58 35.29 -4.09 -0.28
C LYS A 58 36.65 -3.68 0.26
N GLN A 59 36.73 -2.61 1.04
CA GLN A 59 38.00 -2.18 1.65
C GLN A 59 38.58 -3.23 2.60
N ILE A 60 37.74 -3.93 3.37
CA ILE A 60 38.17 -5.05 4.21
C ILE A 60 38.75 -6.17 3.33
N GLY A 61 38.04 -6.52 2.25
CA GLY A 61 38.46 -7.56 1.31
C GLY A 61 39.76 -7.22 0.56
N GLU A 62 39.90 -5.97 0.11
CA GLU A 62 41.13 -5.49 -0.56
C GLU A 62 42.34 -5.57 0.38
N LYS A 63 42.19 -5.09 1.62
CA LYS A 63 43.26 -5.21 2.63
C LYS A 63 43.61 -6.65 2.96
N PHE A 64 42.63 -7.56 2.95
CA PHE A 64 42.88 -8.98 3.13
C PHE A 64 43.74 -9.54 1.99
N VAL A 65 43.31 -9.32 0.75
CA VAL A 65 43.95 -9.86 -0.45
C VAL A 65 45.35 -9.29 -0.61
N GLU A 66 45.53 -7.98 -0.41
CA GLU A 66 46.84 -7.32 -0.47
C GLU A 66 47.83 -7.91 0.55
N TYR A 67 47.36 -8.15 1.77
CA TYR A 67 48.20 -8.73 2.81
C TYR A 67 48.60 -10.17 2.46
N VAL A 68 47.64 -11.01 2.05
CA VAL A 68 47.89 -12.42 1.70
C VAL A 68 48.84 -12.52 0.51
N LEU A 69 48.71 -11.64 -0.50
CA LEU A 69 49.62 -11.60 -1.65
C LEU A 69 51.05 -11.20 -1.27
N THR A 70 51.19 -10.30 -0.29
CA THR A 70 52.51 -9.75 0.09
C THR A 70 53.26 -10.66 1.06
N THR A 71 52.55 -11.32 1.96
CA THR A 71 53.14 -12.09 3.06
C THR A 71 53.03 -13.60 2.87
N ASN A 72 52.14 -14.06 1.96
CA ASN A 72 51.78 -15.47 1.78
C ASN A 72 51.26 -16.15 3.05
N GLU A 73 50.84 -15.35 4.04
CA GLU A 73 50.27 -15.77 5.32
C GLU A 73 48.84 -15.22 5.46
N MET A 74 47.98 -15.92 6.22
CA MET A 74 46.66 -15.39 6.57
C MET A 74 46.76 -14.45 7.79
N PRO A 75 46.53 -13.14 7.64
CA PRO A 75 46.54 -12.20 8.77
C PRO A 75 45.27 -12.28 9.59
N GLY A 76 45.37 -11.85 10.86
CA GLY A 76 44.25 -11.18 11.52
C GLY A 76 44.13 -9.76 10.99
N ILE A 77 43.15 -9.49 10.12
CA ILE A 77 42.88 -8.11 9.67
C ILE A 77 42.30 -7.32 10.85
N ASN A 78 42.95 -6.22 11.23
CA ASN A 78 42.35 -5.27 12.16
C ASN A 78 41.27 -4.45 11.43
N VAL A 79 40.02 -4.88 11.59
CA VAL A 79 38.83 -4.22 11.04
C VAL A 79 38.11 -3.32 12.05
N GLU A 80 38.67 -3.12 13.24
CA GLU A 80 37.99 -2.47 14.37
C GLU A 80 37.54 -1.03 14.04
N ASN A 81 38.38 -0.28 13.33
CA ASN A 81 38.05 1.08 12.89
C ASN A 81 36.93 1.10 11.84
N ILE A 82 36.86 0.09 10.97
CA ILE A 82 35.82 -0.02 9.95
C ILE A 82 34.51 -0.49 10.60
N LEU A 83 34.57 -1.41 11.56
CA LEU A 83 33.43 -1.86 12.34
C LEU A 83 32.80 -0.70 13.13
N LYS A 84 33.60 0.11 13.84
CA LYS A 84 33.12 1.31 14.56
C LYS A 84 32.41 2.33 13.65
N LEU A 85 32.78 2.40 12.36
CA LEU A 85 32.11 3.24 11.37
C LEU A 85 30.85 2.61 10.79
N MET A 86 30.78 1.26 10.72
CA MET A 86 29.63 0.53 10.20
C MET A 86 28.52 0.31 11.24
N GLU A 87 28.86 0.11 12.51
CA GLU A 87 27.91 -0.10 13.61
C GLU A 87 26.75 0.92 13.62
N PRO A 88 27.00 2.25 13.66
CA PRO A 88 25.91 3.23 13.65
C PRO A 88 25.12 3.22 12.33
N LYS A 89 25.75 2.83 11.22
CA LYS A 89 25.07 2.72 9.91
C LYS A 89 24.17 1.49 9.85
N LEU A 90 24.56 0.39 10.48
CA LEU A 90 23.74 -0.83 10.60
C LEU A 90 22.54 -0.61 11.53
N GLU A 91 22.73 0.10 12.64
CA GLU A 91 21.62 0.52 13.51
C GLU A 91 20.64 1.42 12.76
N LYS A 92 21.15 2.47 12.12
CA LYS A 92 20.33 3.39 11.32
C LYS A 92 19.61 2.66 10.17
N LYS A 93 20.26 1.70 9.50
CA LYS A 93 19.61 0.87 8.49
C LYS A 93 18.40 0.12 9.05
N LYS A 94 18.56 -0.55 10.21
CA LYS A 94 17.46 -1.28 10.85
C LYS A 94 16.31 -0.35 11.24
N GLU A 95 16.61 0.83 11.78
CA GLU A 95 15.61 1.83 12.12
C GLU A 95 14.81 2.28 10.89
N LEU A 96 15.50 2.61 9.79
CA LEU A 96 14.87 3.02 8.54
C LEU A 96 14.03 1.89 7.91
N GLU A 97 14.47 0.64 8.02
CA GLU A 97 13.70 -0.54 7.58
C GLU A 97 12.41 -0.69 8.39
N ILE A 98 12.48 -0.52 9.72
CA ILE A 98 11.30 -0.58 10.60
C ILE A 98 10.33 0.57 10.27
N GLU A 99 10.82 1.80 10.09
CA GLU A 99 10.00 2.95 9.72
C GLU A 99 9.31 2.75 8.36
N LEU A 100 10.03 2.18 7.37
CA LEU A 100 9.46 1.86 6.06
C LEU A 100 8.31 0.87 6.19
N ILE A 101 8.49 -0.20 6.98
CA ILE A 101 7.45 -1.23 7.22
C ILE A 101 6.23 -0.60 7.90
N GLU A 102 6.43 0.29 8.87
CA GLU A 102 5.34 0.96 9.57
C GLU A 102 4.53 1.88 8.64
N ILE A 103 5.22 2.69 7.81
CA ILE A 103 4.57 3.57 6.82
C ILE A 103 3.80 2.74 5.79
N GLU A 104 4.39 1.64 5.29
CA GLU A 104 3.71 0.73 4.35
C GLU A 104 2.47 0.08 4.98
N LYS A 105 2.54 -0.32 6.24
CA LYS A 105 1.39 -0.87 6.97
C LYS A 105 0.29 0.19 7.12
N ARG A 106 0.65 1.42 7.54
CA ARG A 106 -0.31 2.52 7.68
C ARG A 106 -1.00 2.86 6.36
N LEU A 107 -0.26 2.90 5.25
CA LEU A 107 -0.84 3.11 3.92
C LEU A 107 -1.80 2.00 3.52
N LYS A 108 -1.41 0.73 3.72
CA LYS A 108 -2.30 -0.42 3.47
C LYS A 108 -3.58 -0.32 4.31
N ASP A 109 -3.46 0.04 5.58
CA ASP A 109 -4.61 0.19 6.47
C ASP A 109 -5.51 1.37 6.07
N GLN A 110 -4.93 2.50 5.65
CA GLN A 110 -5.70 3.63 5.13
C GLN A 110 -6.47 3.28 3.85
N VAL A 111 -5.86 2.53 2.93
CA VAL A 111 -6.55 2.06 1.71
C VAL A 111 -7.72 1.17 2.08
N ILE A 112 -7.58 0.26 3.05
CA ILE A 112 -8.67 -0.60 3.54
C ILE A 112 -9.83 0.22 4.08
N ILE A 113 -9.54 1.20 4.93
CA ILE A 113 -10.55 2.06 5.54
C ILE A 113 -11.29 2.85 4.46
N GLN A 114 -10.58 3.34 3.45
CA GLN A 114 -11.18 4.06 2.32
C GLN A 114 -12.06 3.14 1.45
N GLU A 115 -11.58 1.95 1.09
CA GLU A 115 -12.37 0.96 0.33
C GLU A 115 -13.65 0.58 1.07
N LYS A 116 -13.55 0.33 2.39
CA LYS A 116 -14.72 0.04 3.22
C LYS A 116 -15.69 1.23 3.28
N ALA A 117 -15.18 2.44 3.46
CA ALA A 117 -16.00 3.66 3.48
C ALA A 117 -16.67 3.95 2.13
N GLN A 118 -16.02 3.62 1.01
CA GLN A 118 -16.61 3.73 -0.33
C GLN A 118 -17.76 2.74 -0.49
N LEU A 119 -17.58 1.48 -0.10
CA LEU A 119 -18.65 0.46 -0.13
C LEU A 119 -19.84 0.84 0.76
N GLU A 120 -19.59 1.37 1.95
CA GLU A 120 -20.67 1.85 2.82
C GLU A 120 -21.43 3.05 2.22
N ASN A 121 -20.72 3.95 1.53
CA ASN A 121 -21.34 5.07 0.81
C ASN A 121 -22.17 4.60 -0.39
N GLU A 122 -21.66 3.64 -1.17
CA GLU A 122 -22.39 3.02 -2.29
C GLU A 122 -23.65 2.32 -1.78
N PHE A 123 -23.54 1.57 -0.68
CA PHE A 123 -24.70 0.95 -0.04
C PHE A 123 -25.74 1.98 0.41
N ARG A 124 -25.30 3.10 0.99
CA ARG A 124 -26.24 4.17 1.38
C ARG A 124 -26.97 4.75 0.17
N GLN A 125 -26.28 5.01 -0.94
CA GLN A 125 -26.90 5.50 -2.17
C GLN A 125 -27.89 4.48 -2.76
N GLN A 126 -27.51 3.21 -2.78
CA GLN A 126 -28.39 2.15 -3.29
C GLN A 126 -29.58 1.88 -2.37
N LYS A 127 -29.40 2.03 -1.06
CA LYS A 127 -30.50 2.02 -0.11
C LYS A 127 -31.46 3.17 -0.37
N GLU A 128 -30.98 4.39 -0.61
CA GLU A 128 -31.84 5.53 -0.93
C GLU A 128 -32.63 5.33 -2.25
N THR A 129 -32.05 4.70 -3.27
CA THR A 129 -32.79 4.39 -4.51
C THR A 129 -33.82 3.29 -4.29
N LEU A 130 -33.49 2.28 -3.49
CA LEU A 130 -34.40 1.20 -3.12
C LEU A 130 -35.55 1.71 -2.24
N ASP A 131 -35.28 2.62 -1.29
CA ASP A 131 -36.29 3.27 -0.46
C ASP A 131 -37.28 4.07 -1.32
N LYS A 132 -36.78 4.81 -2.33
CA LYS A 132 -37.63 5.50 -3.31
C LYS A 132 -38.44 4.53 -4.16
N ALA A 133 -37.85 3.40 -4.56
CA ALA A 133 -38.53 2.40 -5.37
C ALA A 133 -39.66 1.69 -4.62
N ILE A 134 -39.50 1.38 -3.32
CA ILE A 134 -40.63 0.91 -2.49
C ILE A 134 -41.68 2.00 -2.35
N ALA A 135 -41.28 3.24 -2.05
CA ALA A 135 -42.22 4.33 -1.83
C ALA A 135 -43.07 4.66 -3.07
N MET A 136 -42.59 4.27 -4.26
CA MET A 136 -43.30 4.36 -5.54
C MET A 136 -44.02 3.05 -5.92
N ASP A 137 -44.05 2.04 -5.03
CA ASP A 137 -44.60 0.70 -5.25
C ASP A 137 -44.02 -0.01 -6.50
N ILE A 138 -42.78 0.31 -6.90
CA ILE A 138 -42.10 -0.29 -8.06
C ILE A 138 -41.55 -1.69 -7.72
N ILE A 139 -41.16 -1.90 -6.46
CA ILE A 139 -40.62 -3.16 -5.95
C ILE A 139 -41.39 -3.61 -4.72
N SER A 140 -41.47 -4.92 -4.49
CA SER A 140 -42.11 -5.47 -3.29
C SER A 140 -41.21 -5.33 -2.05
N GLN A 141 -41.80 -5.40 -0.87
CA GLN A 141 -41.07 -5.40 0.40
C GLN A 141 -40.07 -6.57 0.50
N GLU A 142 -40.41 -7.73 -0.08
CA GLU A 142 -39.53 -8.90 -0.12
C GLU A 142 -38.31 -8.68 -1.02
N GLU A 143 -38.51 -8.10 -2.20
CA GLU A 143 -37.42 -7.78 -3.13
C GLU A 143 -36.47 -6.71 -2.56
N TYR A 144 -37.02 -5.74 -1.82
CA TYR A 144 -36.23 -4.75 -1.10
C TYR A 144 -35.36 -5.41 -0.02
N ASN A 145 -35.99 -6.21 0.87
CA ASN A 145 -35.28 -6.87 1.96
C ASN A 145 -34.17 -7.77 1.43
N SER A 146 -34.45 -8.55 0.37
CA SER A 146 -33.46 -9.40 -0.30
C SER A 146 -32.25 -8.62 -0.83
N LYS A 147 -32.49 -7.49 -1.52
CA LYS A 147 -31.40 -6.64 -2.02
C LYS A 147 -30.60 -5.99 -0.89
N ILE A 148 -31.26 -5.48 0.15
CA ILE A 148 -30.59 -4.90 1.31
C ILE A 148 -29.72 -5.93 2.04
N GLU A 149 -30.22 -7.15 2.21
CA GLU A 149 -29.45 -8.24 2.81
C GLU A 149 -28.23 -8.63 1.98
N GLN A 150 -28.35 -8.70 0.65
CA GLN A 150 -27.20 -8.95 -0.23
C GLN A 150 -26.12 -7.87 -0.09
N PHE A 151 -26.50 -6.59 -0.02
CA PHE A 151 -25.50 -5.53 0.17
C PHE A 151 -24.90 -5.52 1.57
N ARG A 152 -25.69 -5.81 2.62
CA ARG A 152 -25.16 -5.98 3.98
C ARG A 152 -24.17 -7.13 4.05
N ARG A 153 -24.51 -8.29 3.49
CA ARG A 153 -23.61 -9.46 3.43
C ARG A 153 -22.28 -9.11 2.75
N LYS A 154 -22.30 -8.34 1.67
CA LYS A 154 -21.07 -7.88 0.99
C LYS A 154 -20.21 -6.96 1.86
N ILE A 155 -20.81 -6.09 2.67
CA ILE A 155 -20.09 -5.22 3.61
C ILE A 155 -19.53 -6.03 4.78
N ASP A 156 -20.33 -6.92 5.35
CA ASP A 156 -19.94 -7.76 6.49
C ASP A 156 -18.82 -8.73 6.09
N ASN A 157 -18.91 -9.30 4.88
CA ASN A 157 -17.91 -10.21 4.31
C ASN A 157 -16.77 -9.47 3.59
N PHE A 158 -16.67 -8.13 3.68
CA PHE A 158 -15.67 -7.35 2.96
C PHE A 158 -14.24 -7.87 3.16
N GLU A 159 -13.85 -8.16 4.40
CA GLU A 159 -12.52 -8.69 4.71
C GLU A 159 -12.30 -10.09 4.12
N ALA A 160 -13.32 -10.95 4.16
CA ALA A 160 -13.27 -12.28 3.59
C ALA A 160 -13.13 -12.24 2.06
N ILE A 161 -13.93 -11.40 1.39
CA ILE A 161 -13.86 -11.16 -0.06
C ILE A 161 -12.47 -10.64 -0.44
N ARG A 162 -11.94 -9.68 0.32
CA ARG A 162 -10.61 -9.11 0.09
C ARG A 162 -9.51 -10.15 0.29
N ASN A 163 -9.61 -10.99 1.31
CA ASN A 163 -8.65 -12.06 1.58
C ASN A 163 -8.68 -13.12 0.47
N VAL A 164 -9.85 -13.52 -0.02
CA VAL A 164 -9.99 -14.44 -1.16
C VAL A 164 -9.35 -13.84 -2.43
N LYS A 165 -9.60 -12.55 -2.72
CA LYS A 165 -8.95 -11.86 -3.84
C LYS A 165 -7.42 -11.85 -3.70
N LYS A 166 -6.90 -11.55 -2.51
CA LYS A 166 -5.46 -11.62 -2.23
C LYS A 166 -4.89 -13.03 -2.39
N GLN A 167 -5.61 -14.05 -1.96
CA GLN A 167 -5.18 -15.45 -2.17
C GLN A 167 -5.01 -15.75 -3.66
N HIS A 168 -5.90 -15.24 -4.53
CA HIS A 168 -5.73 -15.38 -5.97
C HIS A 168 -4.54 -14.56 -6.48
N GLU A 169 -4.37 -13.31 -6.04
CA GLU A 169 -3.24 -12.47 -6.44
C GLU A 169 -1.88 -13.11 -6.09
N LEU A 170 -1.83 -13.83 -4.96
CA LEU A 170 -0.65 -14.59 -4.52
C LEU A 170 -0.53 -15.97 -5.19
N GLY A 171 -1.46 -16.35 -6.07
CA GLY A 171 -1.48 -17.65 -6.74
C GLY A 171 -1.80 -18.83 -5.83
N ILE A 172 -2.37 -18.59 -4.64
CA ILE A 172 -2.74 -19.62 -3.66
C ILE A 172 -4.02 -20.36 -4.08
N ILE A 173 -4.93 -19.66 -4.76
CA ILE A 173 -6.19 -20.24 -5.25
C ILE A 173 -6.32 -20.01 -6.76
N SER A 174 -7.04 -20.92 -7.43
CA SER A 174 -7.31 -20.80 -8.87
C SER A 174 -8.42 -19.78 -9.16
N TYR A 175 -8.55 -19.38 -10.42
CA TYR A 175 -9.61 -18.49 -10.88
C TYR A 175 -11.02 -19.06 -10.58
N ASP A 176 -11.20 -20.36 -10.77
CA ASP A 176 -12.49 -21.04 -10.52
C ASP A 176 -12.82 -21.09 -9.02
N GLU A 177 -11.82 -21.32 -8.17
CA GLU A 177 -11.97 -21.30 -6.71
C GLU A 177 -12.29 -19.90 -6.17
N LEU A 178 -11.73 -18.85 -6.78
CA LEU A 178 -12.08 -17.47 -6.47
C LEU A 178 -13.56 -17.21 -6.74
N HIS A 179 -14.07 -17.63 -7.90
CA HIS A 179 -15.48 -17.40 -8.27
C HIS A 179 -16.46 -18.20 -7.41
N MET A 180 -16.08 -19.37 -6.91
CA MET A 180 -16.89 -20.13 -5.96
C MET A 180 -16.93 -19.42 -4.60
N LYS A 181 -15.77 -19.11 -4.02
CA LYS A 181 -15.67 -18.47 -2.70
C LYS A 181 -16.30 -17.08 -2.69
N LEU A 182 -16.19 -16.30 -3.77
CA LEU A 182 -16.85 -15.01 -3.87
C LEU A 182 -18.38 -15.14 -3.90
N ARG A 183 -18.91 -16.19 -4.53
CA ARG A 183 -20.37 -16.45 -4.60
C ARG A 183 -20.96 -16.82 -3.23
N GLU A 184 -20.20 -17.53 -2.41
CA GLU A 184 -20.60 -17.89 -1.05
C GLU A 184 -20.58 -16.69 -0.10
N LEU A 185 -19.74 -15.70 -0.38
CA LEU A 185 -19.54 -14.50 0.45
C LEU A 185 -20.41 -13.30 0.01
N SER A 186 -21.13 -13.40 -1.10
CA SER A 186 -21.95 -12.33 -1.71
C SER A 186 -23.44 -12.58 -1.61
#